data_AF-A0A9W9T330-F1
#
_entry.id   AF-A0A9W9T330-F1
#
_cell.length_a   1.000
_cell.length_b   1.000
_cell.length_c   1.000
_cell.angle_alpha   90.00
_cell.angle_beta   90.00
_cell.angle_gamma   90.00
#
_symmetry.space_group_name_H-M   'P 1'
#
loop_
_entity.id
_entity.type
_entity.pdbx_description
1 polymer ?
#
loop_
_entity_poly.entity_id
_entity_poly.type
_entity_poly.pdbx_seq_one_letter_code
_entity_poly.pdbx_strand_id
1 'polypeptide(L)'
;MTSEIINQQLLPPPRLGEPFTQVAIIEESGSSRHRVLLRMTHAEYDAVSVDAVWESLKRLIEGTVPHPQPPFSAFLYHQQQSIAPKTYKYWTNLLSGSSMTSLGSSSTAIGQYPSQVAHLAPQTIQCVNPQSEGMTIATLVKAAWAVTLSRFSNSQDVVFGDTVSTRGTVKASLMNAMGCCATPLPVRVQLSNEATVRELLHKIRGQQIQSLDHAQLEFGDILQGCTDWVTSTRFTSTFNHISEQTRTLDMGSHEYAISSFETPDATWTVDVGVTAVSRNGELDLRISYRPGSISKEMALKYLCTLGDTVRTFLDDSSQTLKETMSPFETPIIPRMTKPQKKGPIVQLTKLISKEDGMTCHKLKKTPEWEAVLQHRRGVESRKTRIASFAQRGGDLLDAVYLSSLLGDGDRSISALDILAESQEDGDGHRRRGARLSKWCGPV
;
A
#
# COMPACT_ATOMS: atom_id res chain seq x y z
N MET A 1 15.51 -24.85 -4.69
CA MET A 1 16.62 -23.99 -4.25
C MET A 1 16.15 -22.63 -3.72
N THR A 2 15.90 -21.56 -4.51
CA THR A 2 15.52 -20.24 -3.94
C THR A 2 14.27 -20.27 -3.06
N SER A 3 13.20 -20.92 -3.52
CA SER A 3 11.98 -21.13 -2.74
C SER A 3 12.21 -21.89 -1.44
N GLU A 4 13.15 -22.83 -1.45
CA GLU A 4 13.50 -23.70 -0.33
C GLU A 4 14.23 -22.94 0.79
N ILE A 5 15.17 -22.08 0.41
CA ILE A 5 15.91 -21.18 1.30
C ILE A 5 14.98 -20.16 1.96
N ILE A 6 14.06 -19.58 1.19
CA ILE A 6 13.08 -18.62 1.70
C ILE A 6 12.08 -19.33 2.63
N ASN A 7 11.62 -20.53 2.25
CA ASN A 7 10.74 -21.35 3.09
C ASN A 7 11.42 -21.82 4.39
N GLN A 8 12.74 -21.99 4.38
CA GLN A 8 13.54 -22.27 5.57
C GLN A 8 13.75 -21.03 6.48
N GLN A 9 13.23 -19.86 6.08
CA GLN A 9 13.36 -18.59 6.82
C GLN A 9 14.80 -18.23 7.18
N LEU A 10 15.75 -18.54 6.29
CA LEU A 10 17.17 -18.22 6.49
C LEU A 10 17.43 -16.70 6.57
N LEU A 11 16.45 -15.87 6.19
CA LEU A 11 16.39 -14.44 6.45
C LEU A 11 15.14 -14.13 7.29
N PRO A 12 15.25 -14.06 8.64
CA PRO A 12 14.10 -13.87 9.51
C PRO A 12 13.48 -12.49 9.34
N PRO A 13 12.18 -12.30 9.66
CA PRO A 13 11.53 -11.00 9.67
C PRO A 13 12.34 -9.93 10.39
N PRO A 14 12.51 -8.72 9.79
CA PRO A 14 13.33 -7.70 10.41
C PRO A 14 12.64 -7.24 11.70
N ARG A 15 13.44 -6.92 12.72
CA ARG A 15 12.93 -6.38 13.97
C ARG A 15 13.14 -4.87 13.98
N LEU A 16 12.24 -4.17 14.67
CA LEU A 16 12.42 -2.74 14.90
C LEU A 16 13.73 -2.53 15.68
N GLY A 17 14.55 -1.57 15.22
CA GLY A 17 15.89 -1.33 15.76
C GLY A 17 17.01 -2.07 15.01
N GLU A 18 16.69 -2.99 14.10
CA GLU A 18 17.66 -3.62 13.20
C GLU A 18 17.55 -3.04 11.79
N PRO A 19 18.61 -3.11 10.95
CA PRO A 19 18.50 -2.81 9.54
C PRO A 19 17.46 -3.73 8.88
N PHE A 20 16.49 -3.12 8.18
CA PHE A 20 15.44 -3.88 7.47
C PHE A 20 15.96 -4.51 6.17
N THR A 21 17.07 -3.99 5.65
CA THR A 21 17.83 -4.57 4.55
C THR A 21 18.76 -5.67 5.06
N GLN A 22 18.63 -6.88 4.49
CA GLN A 22 19.48 -8.03 4.77
C GLN A 22 20.05 -8.59 3.46
N VAL A 23 21.31 -9.02 3.50
CA VAL A 23 22.01 -9.61 2.35
C VAL A 23 22.49 -11.00 2.70
N ALA A 24 22.34 -11.96 1.79
CA ALA A 24 22.94 -13.28 1.90
C ALA A 24 23.54 -13.73 0.58
N ILE A 25 24.63 -14.48 0.64
CA ILE A 25 25.22 -15.17 -0.51
C ILE A 25 25.05 -16.66 -0.28
N ILE A 26 24.58 -17.35 -1.31
CA ILE A 26 24.28 -18.77 -1.26
C ILE A 26 25.09 -19.45 -2.34
N GLU A 27 25.93 -20.38 -1.93
CA GLU A 27 26.80 -21.14 -2.81
C GLU A 27 26.28 -22.58 -2.88
N GLU A 28 26.26 -23.15 -4.08
CA GLU A 28 25.97 -24.57 -4.23
C GLU A 28 27.23 -25.40 -3.95
N SER A 29 27.14 -26.29 -2.96
CA SER A 29 28.22 -27.18 -2.54
C SER A 29 28.88 -27.91 -3.71
N GLY A 30 30.20 -27.77 -3.83
CA GLY A 30 30.98 -28.42 -4.89
C GLY A 30 30.88 -27.77 -6.27
N SER A 31 30.31 -26.56 -6.38
CA SER A 31 30.25 -25.78 -7.61
C SER A 31 30.69 -24.34 -7.39
N SER A 32 30.89 -23.58 -8.47
CA SER A 32 31.07 -22.11 -8.42
C SER A 32 29.75 -21.34 -8.53
N ARG A 33 28.61 -22.05 -8.60
CA ARG A 33 27.29 -21.41 -8.74
C ARG A 33 26.91 -20.80 -7.41
N HIS A 34 26.56 -19.52 -7.46
CA HIS A 34 26.11 -18.79 -6.29
C HIS A 34 24.92 -17.88 -6.63
N ARG A 35 24.24 -17.41 -5.59
CA ARG A 35 23.13 -16.46 -5.66
C ARG A 35 23.32 -15.41 -4.59
N VAL A 36 23.05 -14.15 -4.95
CA VAL A 36 22.95 -13.06 -3.99
C VAL A 36 21.48 -12.83 -3.70
N LEU A 37 21.10 -12.85 -2.42
CA LEU A 37 19.78 -12.51 -1.94
C LEU A 37 19.83 -11.16 -1.25
N LEU A 38 18.90 -10.29 -1.63
CA LEU A 38 18.69 -8.99 -1.02
C LEU A 38 17.25 -8.94 -0.53
N ARG A 39 17.06 -8.89 0.78
CA ARG A 39 15.76 -8.74 1.42
C ARG A 39 15.61 -7.33 1.93
N MET A 40 14.55 -6.65 1.54
CA MET A 40 14.28 -5.26 1.89
C MET A 40 12.79 -5.08 2.15
N THR A 41 12.44 -4.08 2.94
CA THR A 41 11.03 -3.63 3.03
C THR A 41 10.70 -2.72 1.87
N HIS A 42 9.48 -2.79 1.32
CA HIS A 42 9.04 -1.88 0.26
C HIS A 42 8.94 -0.42 0.75
N ALA A 43 9.10 -0.14 2.06
CA ALA A 43 9.29 1.22 2.54
C ALA A 43 10.68 1.81 2.15
N GLU A 44 11.68 0.97 1.94
CA GLU A 44 13.06 1.38 1.61
C GLU A 44 13.29 1.55 0.10
N TYR A 45 12.42 1.01 -0.75
CA TYR A 45 12.61 1.04 -2.21
C TYR A 45 11.29 1.07 -2.99
N ASP A 46 11.39 1.40 -4.27
CA ASP A 46 10.35 1.25 -5.29
C ASP A 46 10.95 0.67 -6.58
N ALA A 47 10.11 0.49 -7.60
CA ALA A 47 10.52 -0.08 -8.88
C ALA A 47 11.64 0.70 -9.61
N VAL A 48 11.86 1.97 -9.25
CA VAL A 48 12.89 2.85 -9.85
C VAL A 48 14.18 2.80 -9.03
N SER A 49 14.09 2.97 -7.71
CA SER A 49 15.25 2.99 -6.82
C SER A 49 15.92 1.63 -6.67
N VAL A 50 15.20 0.52 -6.87
CA VAL A 50 15.80 -0.83 -6.82
C VAL A 50 16.93 -1.01 -7.84
N ASP A 51 16.84 -0.38 -9.00
CA ASP A 51 17.91 -0.47 -10.02
C ASP A 51 19.17 0.27 -9.56
N ALA A 52 19.01 1.39 -8.84
CA ALA A 52 20.12 2.09 -8.21
C ALA A 52 20.76 1.28 -7.07
N VAL A 53 19.98 0.45 -6.35
CA VAL A 53 20.51 -0.48 -5.34
C VAL A 53 21.42 -1.50 -6.02
N TRP A 54 20.96 -2.13 -7.10
CA TRP A 54 21.74 -3.12 -7.84
C TRP A 54 22.99 -2.55 -8.48
N GLU A 55 22.90 -1.38 -9.11
CA GLU A 55 24.05 -0.66 -9.66
C GLU A 55 25.06 -0.28 -8.57
N SER A 56 24.60 0.11 -7.38
CA SER A 56 25.49 0.39 -6.25
C SER A 56 26.22 -0.87 -5.77
N LEU A 57 25.52 -2.01 -5.68
CA LEU A 57 26.12 -3.29 -5.32
C LEU A 57 27.18 -3.71 -6.34
N LYS A 58 26.88 -3.61 -7.64
CA LYS A 58 27.83 -3.87 -8.72
C LYS A 58 29.11 -3.07 -8.53
N ARG A 59 28.98 -1.76 -8.35
CA ARG A 59 30.12 -0.85 -8.21
C ARG A 59 31.00 -1.19 -7.02
N LEU A 60 30.38 -1.51 -5.88
CA LEU A 60 31.09 -1.93 -4.68
C LEU A 60 31.88 -3.22 -4.91
N ILE A 61 31.28 -4.21 -5.59
CA ILE A 61 31.96 -5.47 -5.93
C ILE A 61 33.13 -5.23 -6.88
N GLU A 62 32.98 -4.32 -7.84
CA GLU A 62 34.01 -3.97 -8.83
C GLU A 62 35.07 -3.00 -8.28
N GLY A 63 35.00 -2.61 -7.00
CA GLY A 63 35.95 -1.71 -6.37
C GLY A 63 35.83 -0.25 -6.83
N THR A 64 34.67 0.14 -7.36
CA THR A 64 34.36 1.52 -7.78
C THR A 64 33.41 2.21 -6.80
N VAL A 65 33.43 3.54 -6.79
CA VAL A 65 32.59 4.33 -5.87
C VAL A 65 31.16 4.40 -6.44
N PRO A 66 30.12 4.03 -5.66
CA PRO A 66 28.73 4.24 -6.03
C PRO A 66 28.40 5.71 -6.27
N HIS A 67 27.49 5.99 -7.21
CA HIS A 67 27.02 7.35 -7.42
C HIS A 67 26.12 7.78 -6.26
N PRO A 68 26.38 8.94 -5.64
CA PRO A 68 25.53 9.43 -4.58
C PRO A 68 24.15 9.73 -5.14
N GLN A 69 23.13 9.12 -4.55
CA GLN A 69 21.75 9.39 -4.88
C GLN A 69 21.18 10.44 -3.92
N PRO A 70 20.19 11.24 -4.34
CA PRO A 70 19.52 12.17 -3.44
C PRO A 70 18.88 11.42 -2.26
N PRO A 71 18.97 11.95 -1.03
CA PRO A 71 18.35 11.31 0.11
C PRO A 71 16.82 11.44 0.04
N PHE A 72 16.11 10.41 0.50
CA PHE A 72 14.65 10.37 0.55
C PHE A 72 14.05 11.56 1.32
N SER A 73 14.72 12.03 2.37
CA SER A 73 14.29 13.18 3.17
C SER A 73 14.22 14.47 2.34
N ALA A 74 15.18 14.71 1.45
CA ALA A 74 15.16 15.87 0.56
C ALA A 74 14.04 15.77 -0.48
N PHE A 75 13.73 14.55 -0.94
CA PHE A 75 12.59 14.27 -1.80
C PHE A 75 11.27 14.62 -1.10
N LEU A 76 11.03 14.08 0.10
CA LEU A 76 9.82 14.33 0.89
C LEU A 76 9.65 15.81 1.23
N TYR A 77 10.73 16.48 1.67
CA TYR A 77 10.70 17.91 1.96
C TYR A 77 10.23 18.72 0.75
N HIS A 78 10.79 18.44 -0.43
CA HIS A 78 10.39 19.14 -1.66
C HIS A 78 8.94 18.82 -2.07
N GLN A 79 8.50 17.59 -1.89
CA GLN A 79 7.11 17.17 -2.17
C GLN A 79 6.12 17.93 -1.27
N GLN A 80 6.41 18.06 0.03
CA GLN A 80 5.56 18.83 0.94
C GLN A 80 5.50 20.31 0.57
N GLN A 81 6.61 20.91 0.16
CA GLN A 81 6.65 22.32 -0.29
C GLN A 81 5.86 22.57 -1.58
N SER A 82 5.59 21.53 -2.39
CA SER A 82 4.80 21.66 -3.62
C SER A 82 3.29 21.51 -3.41
N ILE A 83 2.85 21.22 -2.17
CA ILE A 83 1.43 21.18 -1.82
C ILE A 83 0.88 22.60 -1.78
N ALA A 84 -0.11 22.88 -2.64
CA ALA A 84 -0.73 24.19 -2.77
C ALA A 84 -2.26 24.09 -2.60
N PRO A 85 -2.97 25.21 -2.33
CA PRO A 85 -4.44 25.20 -2.21
C PRO A 85 -5.17 24.60 -3.42
N LYS A 86 -4.60 24.73 -4.63
CA LYS A 86 -5.13 24.10 -5.84
C LYS A 86 -5.17 22.57 -5.78
N THR A 87 -4.24 21.95 -5.04
CA THR A 87 -4.16 20.50 -4.84
C THR A 87 -5.33 20.01 -4.01
N TYR A 88 -5.63 20.65 -2.88
CA TYR A 88 -6.82 20.33 -2.09
C TYR A 88 -8.12 20.53 -2.88
N LYS A 89 -8.21 21.64 -3.63
CA LYS A 89 -9.38 21.93 -4.47
C LYS A 89 -9.62 20.85 -5.53
N TYR A 90 -8.56 20.38 -6.21
CA TYR A 90 -8.66 19.31 -7.18
C TYR A 90 -9.25 18.03 -6.56
N TRP A 91 -8.65 17.56 -5.47
CA TRP A 91 -9.09 16.35 -4.79
C TRP A 91 -10.52 16.47 -4.22
N THR A 92 -10.86 17.64 -3.69
CA THR A 92 -12.23 17.94 -3.20
C THR A 92 -13.25 17.81 -4.33
N ASN A 93 -12.95 18.39 -5.49
CA ASN A 93 -13.83 18.32 -6.65
C ASN A 93 -13.94 16.88 -7.20
N LEU A 94 -12.82 16.19 -7.34
CA LEU A 94 -12.79 14.83 -7.87
C LEU A 94 -13.59 13.86 -7.00
N LEU A 95 -13.49 13.98 -5.68
CA LEU A 95 -14.08 13.05 -4.71
C LEU A 95 -15.41 13.54 -4.11
N SER A 96 -15.94 14.66 -4.58
CA SER A 96 -17.19 15.22 -4.08
C SER A 96 -18.36 14.25 -4.25
N GLY A 97 -18.99 13.87 -3.13
CA GLY A 97 -20.15 12.98 -3.12
C GLY A 97 -19.86 11.52 -3.46
N SER A 98 -18.60 11.09 -3.58
CA SER A 98 -18.27 9.67 -3.70
C SER A 98 -18.01 9.01 -2.34
N SER A 99 -17.76 7.71 -2.37
CA SER A 99 -17.28 6.91 -1.25
C SER A 99 -16.36 5.82 -1.77
N MET A 100 -15.50 5.26 -0.91
CA MET A 100 -14.67 4.11 -1.29
C MET A 100 -15.53 2.91 -1.70
N THR A 101 -15.21 2.25 -2.81
CA THR A 101 -15.95 1.08 -3.28
C THR A 101 -15.83 -0.07 -2.29
N SER A 102 -16.96 -0.63 -1.85
CA SER A 102 -16.97 -1.78 -0.95
C SER A 102 -16.85 -3.10 -1.71
N LEU A 103 -15.82 -3.90 -1.40
CA LEU A 103 -15.60 -5.24 -1.99
C LEU A 103 -15.72 -6.38 -0.98
N GLY A 104 -15.68 -6.08 0.32
CA GLY A 104 -15.69 -7.09 1.38
C GLY A 104 -16.07 -6.49 2.74
N SER A 105 -15.93 -7.28 3.80
CA SER A 105 -16.33 -6.92 5.16
C SER A 105 -15.38 -5.94 5.87
N SER A 106 -14.25 -5.61 5.24
CA SER A 106 -13.14 -4.93 5.90
C SER A 106 -13.18 -3.39 5.80
N SER A 107 -14.30 -2.79 5.38
CA SER A 107 -14.47 -1.32 5.35
C SER A 107 -14.40 -0.66 6.75
N THR A 108 -14.36 -1.46 7.83
CA THR A 108 -14.41 -0.98 9.22
C THR A 108 -13.28 -1.50 10.12
N ALA A 109 -12.29 -2.21 9.57
CA ALA A 109 -11.29 -2.92 10.36
C ALA A 109 -10.07 -2.06 10.74
N ILE A 110 -10.25 -1.09 11.65
CA ILE A 110 -9.14 -0.42 12.33
C ILE A 110 -8.34 -1.49 13.10
N GLY A 111 -7.02 -1.58 12.86
CA GLY A 111 -6.09 -2.45 13.60
C GLY A 111 -5.98 -3.91 13.15
N GLN A 112 -6.50 -4.30 11.97
CA GLN A 112 -6.33 -5.65 11.40
C GLN A 112 -5.27 -5.74 10.30
N TYR A 113 -4.45 -4.71 10.18
CA TYR A 113 -3.43 -4.58 9.15
C TYR A 113 -2.04 -4.46 9.76
N PRO A 114 -1.00 -4.93 9.06
CA PRO A 114 -1.07 -5.54 7.72
C PRO A 114 -1.52 -7.02 7.79
N SER A 115 -2.11 -7.56 6.72
CA SER A 115 -2.72 -8.91 6.70
C SER A 115 -2.08 -9.82 5.67
N GLN A 116 -2.12 -11.14 5.93
CA GLN A 116 -1.69 -12.16 4.97
C GLN A 116 -2.40 -12.00 3.62
N VAL A 117 -1.63 -12.21 2.56
CA VAL A 117 -2.06 -12.09 1.17
C VAL A 117 -2.03 -13.47 0.51
N ALA A 118 -3.07 -13.78 -0.27
CA ALA A 118 -3.07 -14.91 -1.17
C ALA A 118 -3.01 -14.42 -2.62
N HIS A 119 -2.32 -15.16 -3.47
CA HIS A 119 -2.15 -14.84 -4.88
C HIS A 119 -2.89 -15.87 -5.74
N LEU A 120 -3.60 -15.41 -6.77
CA LEU A 120 -4.12 -16.28 -7.81
C LEU A 120 -3.06 -16.53 -8.88
N ALA A 121 -3.23 -17.62 -9.64
CA ALA A 121 -2.47 -17.82 -10.86
C ALA A 121 -2.78 -16.68 -11.85
N PRO A 122 -1.78 -16.19 -12.60
CA PRO A 122 -2.00 -15.13 -13.59
C PRO A 122 -2.95 -15.60 -14.70
N GLN A 123 -3.75 -14.67 -15.22
CA GLN A 123 -4.49 -14.84 -16.46
C GLN A 123 -3.79 -14.06 -17.57
N THR A 124 -3.20 -14.77 -18.53
CA THR A 124 -2.48 -14.16 -19.66
C THR A 124 -3.44 -13.87 -20.81
N ILE A 125 -3.32 -12.67 -21.37
CA ILE A 125 -4.07 -12.20 -22.54
C ILE A 125 -3.06 -11.79 -23.60
N GLN A 126 -3.24 -12.27 -24.83
CA GLN A 126 -2.46 -11.80 -25.98
C GLN A 126 -2.91 -10.39 -26.33
N CYS A 127 -2.01 -9.43 -26.28
CA CYS A 127 -2.32 -8.02 -26.47
C CYS A 127 -1.13 -7.31 -27.11
N VAL A 128 -1.29 -6.94 -28.38
CA VAL A 128 -0.36 -6.01 -29.03
C VAL A 128 -0.69 -4.61 -28.52
N ASN A 129 0.34 -3.87 -28.09
CA ASN A 129 0.22 -2.55 -27.48
C ASN A 129 -0.75 -1.66 -28.31
N PRO A 130 -1.87 -1.18 -27.74
CA PRO A 130 -2.86 -0.37 -28.44
C PRO A 130 -2.34 1.06 -28.67
N GLN A 131 -1.26 1.19 -29.43
CA GLN A 131 -0.62 2.45 -29.80
C GLN A 131 -1.47 3.26 -30.79
N SER A 132 -2.51 2.68 -31.40
CA SER A 132 -3.26 3.29 -32.50
C SER A 132 -4.04 4.56 -32.10
N GLU A 133 -4.28 4.82 -30.81
CA GLU A 133 -5.01 6.02 -30.34
C GLU A 133 -4.35 6.71 -29.13
N GLY A 134 -3.06 6.42 -28.88
CA GLY A 134 -2.33 6.95 -27.72
C GLY A 134 -2.86 6.46 -26.36
N MET A 135 -3.63 5.36 -26.34
CA MET A 135 -4.08 4.69 -25.13
C MET A 135 -3.03 3.71 -24.63
N THR A 136 -2.87 3.64 -23.31
CA THR A 136 -1.92 2.71 -22.68
C THR A 136 -2.64 1.47 -22.18
N ILE A 137 -1.95 0.34 -22.14
CA ILE A 137 -2.44 -0.90 -21.50
C ILE A 137 -2.89 -0.60 -20.06
N ALA A 138 -2.16 0.22 -19.32
CA ALA A 138 -2.54 0.65 -17.98
C ALA A 138 -3.93 1.32 -17.95
N THR A 139 -4.22 2.22 -18.89
CA THR A 139 -5.54 2.89 -18.97
C THR A 139 -6.64 1.88 -19.27
N LEU A 140 -6.38 0.95 -20.19
CA LEU A 140 -7.33 -0.09 -20.58
C LEU A 140 -7.69 -0.99 -19.39
N VAL A 141 -6.68 -1.48 -18.65
CA VAL A 141 -6.93 -2.35 -17.50
C VAL A 141 -7.57 -1.60 -16.33
N LYS A 142 -7.23 -0.32 -16.09
CA LYS A 142 -7.94 0.52 -15.10
C LYS A 142 -9.41 0.67 -15.43
N ALA A 143 -9.75 0.90 -16.70
CA ALA A 143 -11.13 0.99 -17.15
C ALA A 143 -11.87 -0.34 -16.97
N ALA A 144 -11.24 -1.45 -17.35
CA ALA A 144 -11.80 -2.78 -17.17
C ALA A 144 -11.99 -3.14 -15.69
N TRP A 145 -11.07 -2.68 -14.83
CA TRP A 145 -11.18 -2.82 -13.38
C TRP A 145 -12.34 -2.00 -12.83
N ALA A 146 -12.54 -0.75 -13.28
CA ALA A 146 -13.69 0.06 -12.89
C ALA A 146 -15.03 -0.62 -13.23
N VAL A 147 -15.16 -1.19 -14.43
CA VAL A 147 -16.35 -1.96 -14.83
C VAL A 147 -16.51 -3.22 -13.98
N THR A 148 -15.42 -3.92 -13.69
CA THR A 148 -15.43 -5.08 -12.78
C THR A 148 -15.93 -4.66 -11.40
N LEU A 149 -15.34 -3.65 -10.78
CA LEU A 149 -15.78 -3.09 -9.50
C LEU A 149 -17.26 -2.72 -9.51
N SER A 150 -17.74 -2.11 -10.58
CA SER A 150 -19.14 -1.71 -10.70
C SER A 150 -20.10 -2.89 -10.66
N ARG A 151 -19.78 -3.97 -11.39
CA ARG A 151 -20.58 -5.20 -11.40
C ARG A 151 -20.67 -5.85 -10.02
N PHE A 152 -19.55 -5.91 -9.30
CA PHE A 152 -19.52 -6.59 -8.00
C PHE A 152 -19.99 -5.70 -6.84
N SER A 153 -19.79 -4.39 -6.91
CA SER A 153 -20.29 -3.46 -5.87
C SER A 153 -21.73 -3.00 -6.10
N ASN A 154 -22.30 -3.30 -7.27
CA ASN A 154 -23.60 -2.78 -7.73
C ASN A 154 -23.68 -1.24 -7.65
N SER A 155 -22.56 -0.58 -7.97
CA SER A 155 -22.43 0.89 -7.98
C SER A 155 -21.88 1.36 -9.33
N GLN A 156 -22.48 2.41 -9.89
CA GLN A 156 -21.96 3.07 -11.08
C GLN A 156 -20.88 4.12 -10.75
N ASP A 157 -20.75 4.53 -9.49
CA ASP A 157 -19.68 5.42 -9.01
C ASP A 157 -18.72 4.59 -8.16
N VAL A 158 -17.52 4.33 -8.70
CA VAL A 158 -16.51 3.48 -8.07
C VAL A 158 -15.23 4.25 -7.81
N VAL A 159 -14.56 3.95 -6.69
CA VAL A 159 -13.25 4.47 -6.33
C VAL A 159 -12.30 3.35 -5.94
N PHE A 160 -11.10 3.37 -6.52
CA PHE A 160 -9.99 2.48 -6.19
C PHE A 160 -8.67 3.27 -6.18
N GLY A 161 -7.59 2.67 -5.69
CA GLY A 161 -6.26 3.30 -5.70
C GLY A 161 -5.47 2.96 -6.95
N ASP A 162 -4.73 3.91 -7.50
CA ASP A 162 -3.78 3.71 -8.60
C ASP A 162 -2.38 4.05 -8.11
N THR A 163 -1.47 3.08 -8.19
CA THR A 163 -0.10 3.26 -7.74
C THR A 163 0.67 4.08 -8.76
N VAL A 164 1.08 5.29 -8.41
CA VAL A 164 1.84 6.18 -9.29
C VAL A 164 3.18 6.56 -8.66
N SER A 165 4.16 6.83 -9.52
CA SER A 165 5.42 7.43 -9.08
C SER A 165 5.26 8.94 -8.91
N THR A 166 5.65 9.46 -7.75
CA THR A 166 5.65 10.90 -7.46
C THR A 166 6.97 11.57 -7.80
N ARG A 167 7.92 10.84 -8.38
CA ARG A 167 9.23 11.37 -8.82
C ARG A 167 9.10 12.52 -9.83
N GLY A 168 8.04 12.54 -10.63
CA GLY A 168 7.75 13.64 -11.56
C GLY A 168 7.30 14.94 -10.89
N THR A 169 6.97 14.93 -9.59
CA THR A 169 6.47 16.10 -8.85
C THR A 169 7.58 16.94 -8.20
N VAL A 170 8.82 16.46 -8.24
CA VAL A 170 9.98 17.13 -7.66
C VAL A 170 10.91 17.66 -8.76
N LYS A 171 11.83 18.56 -8.40
CA LYS A 171 12.86 19.03 -9.33
C LYS A 171 13.74 17.87 -9.83
N ALA A 172 14.29 18.03 -11.04
CA ALA A 172 15.07 16.99 -11.73
C ALA A 172 16.20 16.36 -10.87
N SER A 173 16.88 17.17 -10.05
CA SER A 173 17.95 16.69 -9.16
C SER A 173 17.50 15.75 -8.04
N LEU A 174 16.19 15.61 -7.80
CA LEU A 174 15.62 14.72 -6.78
C LEU A 174 14.87 13.52 -7.38
N MET A 175 14.73 13.44 -8.71
CA MET A 175 13.95 12.38 -9.37
C MET A 175 14.49 10.97 -9.10
N ASN A 176 15.81 10.84 -8.89
CA ASN A 176 16.49 9.57 -8.63
C ASN A 176 16.70 9.30 -7.12
N ALA A 177 15.95 9.97 -6.24
CA ALA A 177 16.10 9.76 -4.80
C ALA A 177 15.95 8.28 -4.41
N MET A 178 16.78 7.81 -3.47
CA MET A 178 16.60 6.47 -2.89
C MET A 178 15.33 6.46 -2.03
N GLY A 179 14.58 5.35 -2.01
CA GLY A 179 13.36 5.22 -1.22
C GLY A 179 12.11 4.92 -2.04
N CYS A 180 11.02 4.63 -1.33
CA CYS A 180 9.72 4.41 -1.93
C CYS A 180 9.05 5.75 -2.30
N CYS A 181 9.09 6.12 -3.58
CA CYS A 181 8.44 7.33 -4.10
C CYS A 181 7.11 7.01 -4.80
N ALA A 182 6.60 5.78 -4.63
CA ALA A 182 5.31 5.36 -5.15
C ALA A 182 4.20 5.69 -4.15
N THR A 183 3.10 6.28 -4.62
CA THR A 183 1.92 6.58 -3.81
C THR A 183 0.66 6.08 -4.50
N PRO A 184 -0.30 5.50 -3.76
CA PRO A 184 -1.62 5.21 -4.31
C PRO A 184 -2.48 6.47 -4.36
N LEU A 185 -2.97 6.83 -5.54
CA LEU A 185 -3.91 7.94 -5.74
C LEU A 185 -5.34 7.46 -5.98
N PRO A 186 -6.37 8.18 -5.50
CA PRO A 186 -7.76 7.84 -5.80
C PRO A 186 -8.06 7.97 -7.29
N VAL A 187 -8.59 6.90 -7.87
CA VAL A 187 -9.24 6.90 -9.18
C VAL A 187 -10.73 6.72 -8.97
N ARG A 188 -11.50 7.80 -9.13
CA ARG A 188 -12.96 7.76 -9.21
C ARG A 188 -13.39 7.55 -10.65
N VAL A 189 -14.36 6.67 -10.88
CA VAL A 189 -14.98 6.44 -12.19
C VAL A 189 -16.48 6.41 -12.02
N GLN A 190 -17.16 7.29 -12.75
CA GLN A 190 -18.61 7.30 -12.88
C GLN A 190 -19.00 6.70 -14.23
N LEU A 191 -19.56 5.50 -14.19
CA LEU A 191 -19.96 4.75 -15.37
C LEU A 191 -21.37 5.18 -15.81
N SER A 192 -21.51 5.47 -17.10
CA SER A 192 -22.80 5.71 -17.77
C SER A 192 -23.02 4.59 -18.76
N ASN A 193 -24.20 3.98 -18.77
CA ASN A 193 -24.52 2.88 -19.67
C ASN A 193 -24.43 3.30 -21.16
N GLU A 194 -24.65 4.58 -21.43
CA GLU A 194 -24.68 5.21 -22.74
C GLU A 194 -23.28 5.62 -23.23
N ALA A 195 -22.29 5.70 -22.33
CA ALA A 195 -20.94 6.06 -22.70
C ALA A 195 -20.26 4.91 -23.45
N THR A 196 -19.43 5.24 -24.42
CA THR A 196 -18.61 4.24 -25.12
C THR A 196 -17.38 3.84 -24.30
N VAL A 197 -16.80 2.67 -24.59
CA VAL A 197 -15.53 2.24 -24.00
C VAL A 197 -14.44 3.28 -24.30
N ARG A 198 -14.36 3.80 -25.53
CA ARG A 198 -13.42 4.86 -25.91
C ARG A 198 -13.58 6.11 -25.04
N GLU A 199 -14.80 6.58 -24.80
CA GLU A 199 -15.05 7.74 -23.92
C GLU A 199 -14.59 7.47 -22.48
N LEU A 200 -14.84 6.27 -21.96
CA LEU A 200 -14.36 5.86 -20.64
C LEU A 200 -12.82 5.91 -20.56
N LEU A 201 -12.14 5.36 -21.56
CA LEU A 201 -10.68 5.37 -21.65
C LEU A 201 -10.12 6.80 -21.67
N HIS A 202 -10.72 7.70 -22.46
CA HIS A 202 -10.32 9.11 -22.50
C HIS A 202 -10.54 9.81 -21.16
N LYS A 203 -11.66 9.55 -20.47
CA LYS A 203 -11.93 10.12 -19.14
C LYS A 203 -10.89 9.68 -18.12
N ILE A 204 -10.59 8.38 -18.06
CA ILE A 204 -9.60 7.83 -17.11
C ILE A 204 -8.20 8.37 -17.42
N ARG A 205 -7.79 8.41 -18.70
CA ARG A 205 -6.51 9.01 -19.09
C ARG A 205 -6.44 10.49 -18.71
N GLY A 206 -7.49 11.26 -18.99
CA GLY A 206 -7.55 12.68 -18.66
C GLY A 206 -7.45 12.93 -17.15
N GLN A 207 -8.18 12.14 -16.37
CA GLN A 207 -8.09 12.17 -14.91
C GLN A 207 -6.69 11.81 -14.42
N GLN A 208 -6.06 10.77 -14.96
CA GLN A 208 -4.70 10.36 -14.57
C GLN A 208 -3.70 11.50 -14.79
N ILE A 209 -3.75 12.17 -15.95
CA ILE A 209 -2.88 13.31 -16.26
C ILE A 209 -3.07 14.42 -15.22
N GLN A 210 -4.31 14.79 -14.92
CA GLN A 210 -4.61 15.83 -13.94
C GLN A 210 -4.22 15.44 -12.51
N SER A 211 -4.43 14.18 -12.11
CA SER A 211 -4.10 13.67 -10.78
C SER A 211 -2.60 13.73 -10.50
N LEU A 212 -1.75 13.57 -11.52
CA LEU A 212 -0.29 13.63 -11.38
C LEU A 212 0.22 15.01 -10.92
N ASP A 213 -0.43 16.10 -11.34
CA ASP A 213 -0.09 17.47 -10.90
C ASP A 213 -0.42 17.72 -9.40
N HIS A 214 -1.12 16.77 -8.79
CA HIS A 214 -1.65 16.82 -7.43
C HIS A 214 -1.23 15.61 -6.58
N ALA A 215 -0.31 14.79 -7.09
CA ALA A 215 0.13 13.52 -6.50
C ALA A 215 1.00 13.68 -5.23
N GLN A 216 1.43 14.89 -4.91
CA GLN A 216 2.18 15.23 -3.70
C GLN A 216 1.36 15.13 -2.41
N LEU A 217 0.02 15.14 -2.50
CA LEU A 217 -0.85 15.04 -1.34
C LEU A 217 -1.14 13.58 -1.03
N GLU A 218 -0.80 13.15 0.18
CA GLU A 218 -1.00 11.76 0.62
C GLU A 218 -2.49 11.43 0.76
N PHE A 219 -2.85 10.16 0.58
CA PHE A 219 -4.24 9.73 0.73
C PHE A 219 -4.84 10.03 2.12
N GLY A 220 -4.01 9.97 3.17
CA GLY A 220 -4.38 10.39 4.53
C GLY A 220 -4.80 11.87 4.59
N ASP A 221 -4.06 12.77 3.95
CA ASP A 221 -4.46 14.17 3.86
C ASP A 221 -5.69 14.36 2.99
N ILE A 222 -5.78 13.64 1.85
CA ILE A 222 -6.93 13.71 0.95
C ILE A 222 -8.22 13.40 1.70
N LEU A 223 -8.32 12.28 2.45
CA LEU A 223 -9.60 12.00 3.11
C LEU A 223 -9.92 12.90 4.30
N GLN A 224 -8.99 13.75 4.73
CA GLN A 224 -9.25 14.68 5.80
C GLN A 224 -9.59 16.08 5.31
N GLY A 225 -8.82 16.56 4.33
CA GLY A 225 -8.96 17.92 3.81
C GLY A 225 -9.92 18.02 2.63
N CYS A 226 -10.29 16.89 2.00
CA CYS A 226 -10.97 16.90 0.71
C CYS A 226 -12.23 16.03 0.64
N THR A 227 -12.56 15.24 1.67
CA THR A 227 -13.73 14.35 1.63
C THR A 227 -14.45 14.29 2.97
N ASP A 228 -15.75 13.92 2.93
CA ASP A 228 -16.55 13.59 4.12
C ASP A 228 -16.45 12.10 4.49
N TRP A 229 -15.43 11.40 4.00
CA TRP A 229 -15.29 9.97 4.24
C TRP A 229 -14.86 9.71 5.68
N VAL A 230 -15.16 8.51 6.19
CA VAL A 230 -14.62 8.10 7.49
C VAL A 230 -13.11 8.12 7.42
N THR A 231 -12.47 8.74 8.40
CA THR A 231 -11.02 8.92 8.47
C THR A 231 -10.22 7.62 8.67
N SER A 232 -10.89 6.49 8.86
CA SER A 232 -10.29 5.16 8.83
C SER A 232 -10.41 4.49 7.46
N THR A 233 -10.96 5.17 6.46
CA THR A 233 -11.12 4.64 5.11
C THR A 233 -9.74 4.40 4.51
N ARG A 234 -9.60 3.24 3.87
CA ARG A 234 -8.43 2.80 3.11
C ARG A 234 -8.87 2.39 1.72
N PHE A 235 -7.92 2.25 0.81
CA PHE A 235 -8.20 1.60 -0.47
C PHE A 235 -8.63 0.15 -0.24
N THR A 236 -9.86 -0.18 -0.67
CA THR A 236 -10.34 -1.57 -0.69
C THR A 236 -9.66 -2.34 -1.81
N SER A 237 -9.42 -1.68 -2.94
CA SER A 237 -8.58 -2.21 -4.01
C SER A 237 -7.58 -1.20 -4.55
N THR A 238 -6.46 -1.71 -5.03
CA THR A 238 -5.44 -0.93 -5.74
C THR A 238 -5.08 -1.58 -7.07
N PHE A 239 -4.73 -0.74 -8.03
CA PHE A 239 -4.19 -1.12 -9.32
C PHE A 239 -2.71 -0.75 -9.41
N ASN A 240 -1.93 -1.60 -10.06
CA ASN A 240 -0.55 -1.35 -10.43
C ASN A 240 -0.29 -1.88 -11.85
N HIS A 241 0.47 -1.14 -12.65
CA HIS A 241 0.94 -1.60 -13.97
C HIS A 241 2.45 -1.66 -13.98
N ILE A 242 2.98 -2.81 -14.41
CA ILE A 242 4.42 -3.07 -14.48
C ILE A 242 4.73 -3.48 -15.92
N SER A 243 5.76 -2.87 -16.51
CA SER A 243 6.38 -3.40 -17.71
C SER A 243 7.47 -4.38 -17.27
N GLU A 244 7.25 -5.67 -17.48
CA GLU A 244 8.25 -6.68 -17.14
C GLU A 244 9.37 -6.63 -18.16
N GLN A 245 10.58 -6.35 -17.66
CA GLN A 245 11.81 -6.45 -18.40
C GLN A 245 12.65 -7.52 -17.72
N THR A 246 13.18 -8.47 -18.50
CA THR A 246 14.22 -9.36 -18.00
C THR A 246 15.40 -8.48 -17.61
N ARG A 247 15.68 -8.40 -16.31
CA ARG A 247 16.79 -7.63 -15.78
C ARG A 247 17.99 -8.55 -15.66
N THR A 248 19.02 -8.30 -16.45
CA THR A 248 20.34 -8.85 -16.23
C THR A 248 21.29 -7.77 -15.74
N LEU A 249 22.27 -8.16 -14.94
CA LEU A 249 23.30 -7.29 -14.41
C LEU A 249 24.63 -8.01 -14.47
N ASP A 250 25.58 -7.44 -15.20
CA ASP A 250 26.95 -7.90 -15.18
C ASP A 250 27.65 -7.38 -13.93
N MET A 251 28.21 -8.27 -13.11
CA MET A 251 29.08 -7.91 -11.99
C MET A 251 30.38 -8.70 -12.09
N GLY A 252 31.49 -7.99 -12.33
CA GLY A 252 32.78 -8.64 -12.59
C GLY A 252 32.75 -9.49 -13.87
N SER A 253 33.04 -10.80 -13.74
CA SER A 253 33.06 -11.74 -14.88
C SER A 253 31.79 -12.57 -15.05
N HIS A 254 30.70 -12.23 -14.35
CA HIS A 254 29.47 -13.01 -14.33
C HIS A 254 28.26 -12.14 -14.69
N GLU A 255 27.36 -12.70 -15.50
CA GLU A 255 26.03 -12.14 -15.75
C GLU A 255 25.04 -12.71 -14.72
N TYR A 256 24.29 -11.84 -14.06
CA TYR A 256 23.28 -12.21 -13.07
C TYR A 256 21.88 -11.92 -13.61
N ALA A 257 20.99 -12.89 -13.54
CA ALA A 257 19.55 -12.67 -13.73
C ALA A 257 18.93 -12.15 -12.42
N ILE A 258 18.34 -10.95 -12.48
CA ILE A 258 17.64 -10.33 -11.35
C ILE A 258 16.19 -10.80 -11.39
N SER A 259 15.73 -11.31 -10.25
CA SER A 259 14.34 -11.69 -10.03
C SER A 259 13.88 -11.24 -8.65
N SER A 260 12.59 -10.98 -8.52
CA SER A 260 11.95 -10.68 -7.24
C SER A 260 11.10 -11.86 -6.78
N PHE A 261 10.97 -12.01 -5.48
CA PHE A 261 10.13 -13.03 -4.86
C PHE A 261 9.45 -12.44 -3.64
N GLU A 262 8.14 -12.58 -3.55
CA GLU A 262 7.37 -12.16 -2.38
C GLU A 262 7.38 -13.28 -1.34
N THR A 263 7.64 -12.93 -0.07
CA THR A 263 7.68 -13.94 0.99
C THR A 263 6.27 -14.46 1.30
N PRO A 264 6.11 -15.72 1.74
CA PRO A 264 4.78 -16.28 2.05
C PRO A 264 4.03 -15.54 3.17
N ASP A 265 4.76 -14.78 4.01
CA ASP A 265 4.25 -13.93 5.07
C ASP A 265 4.12 -12.46 4.64
N ALA A 266 4.24 -12.15 3.35
CA ALA A 266 4.01 -10.81 2.83
C ALA A 266 2.64 -10.29 3.28
N THR A 267 2.63 -9.04 3.73
CA THR A 267 1.44 -8.41 4.28
C THR A 267 1.07 -7.18 3.48
N TRP A 268 -0.23 -6.99 3.25
CA TRP A 268 -0.77 -5.83 2.54
C TRP A 268 -1.83 -5.11 3.35
N THR A 269 -2.12 -3.88 2.91
CA THR A 269 -3.10 -2.95 3.49
C THR A 269 -4.42 -2.89 2.71
N VAL A 270 -4.53 -3.60 1.58
CA VAL A 270 -5.71 -3.61 0.69
C VAL A 270 -6.41 -4.97 0.71
N ASP A 271 -7.68 -5.01 0.32
CA ASP A 271 -8.42 -6.29 0.24
C ASP A 271 -8.15 -7.01 -1.08
N VAL A 272 -7.96 -6.27 -2.16
CA VAL A 272 -7.66 -6.77 -3.50
C VAL A 272 -6.58 -5.89 -4.14
N GLY A 273 -5.45 -6.47 -4.55
CA GLY A 273 -4.51 -5.79 -5.44
C GLY A 273 -4.59 -6.40 -6.83
N VAL A 274 -4.68 -5.53 -7.83
CA VAL A 274 -4.66 -5.87 -9.24
C VAL A 274 -3.33 -5.42 -9.81
N THR A 275 -2.56 -6.36 -10.35
CA THR A 275 -1.30 -6.06 -11.02
C THR A 275 -1.41 -6.50 -12.47
N ALA A 276 -1.28 -5.54 -13.39
CA ALA A 276 -1.15 -5.78 -14.82
C ALA A 276 0.34 -5.81 -15.18
N VAL A 277 0.82 -6.91 -15.74
CA VAL A 277 2.22 -7.08 -16.15
C VAL A 277 2.30 -7.23 -17.66
N SER A 278 2.95 -6.28 -18.34
CA SER A 278 3.16 -6.32 -19.78
C SER A 278 4.51 -6.93 -20.13
N ARG A 279 4.53 -7.98 -20.97
CA ARG A 279 5.74 -8.66 -21.44
C ARG A 279 5.57 -9.09 -22.90
N ASN A 280 6.42 -8.62 -23.81
CA ASN A 280 6.56 -9.15 -25.17
C ASN A 280 5.24 -9.42 -25.95
N GLY A 281 4.28 -8.49 -25.93
CA GLY A 281 2.98 -8.67 -26.60
C GLY A 281 1.96 -9.49 -25.80
N GLU A 282 2.29 -9.84 -24.57
CA GLU A 282 1.41 -10.47 -23.60
C GLU A 282 1.10 -9.51 -22.45
N LEU A 283 -0.08 -9.71 -21.87
CA LEU A 283 -0.55 -9.04 -20.66
C LEU A 283 -0.94 -10.11 -19.62
N ASP A 284 -0.18 -10.20 -18.55
CA ASP A 284 -0.51 -11.01 -17.39
C ASP A 284 -1.36 -10.18 -16.42
N LEU A 285 -2.60 -10.61 -16.16
CA LEU A 285 -3.44 -10.07 -15.11
C LEU A 285 -3.26 -10.89 -13.83
N ARG A 286 -2.86 -10.24 -12.74
CA ARG A 286 -2.63 -10.87 -11.43
C ARG A 286 -3.57 -10.25 -10.40
N ILE A 287 -4.23 -11.10 -9.62
CA ILE A 287 -5.00 -10.70 -8.46
C ILE A 287 -4.38 -11.32 -7.21
N SER A 288 -4.09 -10.47 -6.24
CA SER A 288 -3.84 -10.83 -4.86
C SER A 288 -4.96 -10.31 -3.98
N TYR A 289 -5.29 -11.05 -2.94
CA TYR A 289 -6.43 -10.74 -2.09
C TYR A 289 -6.17 -11.15 -0.64
N ARG A 290 -6.91 -10.52 0.29
CA ARG A 290 -6.92 -10.87 1.70
C ARG A 290 -7.93 -11.99 1.95
N PRO A 291 -7.52 -13.23 2.30
CA PRO A 291 -8.45 -14.34 2.49
C PRO A 291 -9.49 -14.11 3.60
N GLY A 292 -9.17 -13.27 4.59
CA GLY A 292 -10.11 -12.86 5.64
C GLY A 292 -11.19 -11.86 5.21
N SER A 293 -11.03 -11.21 4.04
CA SER A 293 -12.01 -10.25 3.50
C SER A 293 -12.70 -10.78 2.23
N ILE A 294 -11.94 -11.47 1.38
CA ILE A 294 -12.36 -11.94 0.04
C ILE A 294 -12.10 -13.44 -0.05
N SER A 295 -13.10 -14.23 -0.46
CA SER A 295 -12.92 -15.67 -0.68
C SER A 295 -12.15 -15.93 -1.97
N LYS A 296 -11.51 -17.10 -2.08
CA LYS A 296 -10.79 -17.51 -3.30
C LYS A 296 -11.71 -17.53 -4.52
N GLU A 297 -12.95 -18.01 -4.35
CA GLU A 297 -13.96 -18.07 -5.40
C GLU A 297 -14.35 -16.67 -5.88
N MET A 298 -14.48 -15.71 -4.96
CA MET A 298 -14.77 -14.32 -5.31
C MET A 298 -13.58 -13.68 -6.03
N ALA A 299 -12.35 -13.90 -5.56
CA ALA A 299 -11.15 -13.40 -6.21
C ALA A 299 -11.01 -13.96 -7.64
N LEU A 300 -11.34 -15.24 -7.86
CA LEU A 300 -11.37 -15.85 -9.20
C LEU A 300 -12.42 -15.18 -10.09
N LYS A 301 -13.61 -14.90 -9.56
CA LYS A 301 -14.64 -14.16 -10.30
C LYS A 301 -14.17 -12.75 -10.69
N TYR A 302 -13.44 -12.05 -9.82
CA TYR A 302 -12.83 -10.77 -10.16
C TYR A 302 -11.83 -10.93 -11.31
N LEU A 303 -10.95 -11.93 -11.26
CA LEU A 303 -9.92 -12.15 -12.28
C LEU A 303 -10.53 -12.48 -13.65
N CYS A 304 -11.47 -13.44 -13.68
CA CYS A 304 -12.17 -13.80 -14.91
C CYS A 304 -12.91 -12.60 -15.50
N THR A 305 -13.70 -11.88 -14.69
CA THR A 305 -14.46 -10.71 -15.15
C THR A 305 -13.55 -9.60 -15.68
N LEU A 306 -12.44 -9.34 -14.99
CA LEU A 306 -11.45 -8.37 -15.44
C LEU A 306 -10.87 -8.77 -16.79
N GLY A 307 -10.45 -10.03 -16.93
CA GLY A 307 -9.87 -10.53 -18.17
C GLY A 307 -10.86 -10.53 -19.34
N ASP A 308 -12.12 -10.89 -19.10
CA ASP A 308 -13.17 -10.85 -20.13
C ASP A 308 -13.46 -9.40 -20.56
N THR A 309 -13.53 -8.48 -19.60
CA THR A 309 -13.72 -7.04 -19.89
C THR A 309 -12.55 -6.46 -20.68
N VAL A 310 -11.31 -6.85 -20.35
CA VAL A 310 -10.11 -6.45 -21.10
C VAL A 310 -10.19 -6.94 -22.56
N ARG A 311 -10.60 -8.19 -22.79
CA ARG A 311 -10.77 -8.72 -24.16
C ARG A 311 -11.84 -7.95 -24.93
N THR A 312 -13.00 -7.71 -24.33
CA THR A 312 -14.06 -6.92 -24.97
C THR A 312 -13.57 -5.51 -25.34
N PHE A 313 -12.80 -4.86 -24.48
CA PHE A 313 -12.24 -3.54 -24.76
C PHE A 313 -11.20 -3.53 -25.88
N LEU A 314 -10.45 -4.63 -26.03
CA LEU A 314 -9.50 -4.81 -27.12
C LEU A 314 -10.19 -5.11 -28.46
N ASP A 315 -11.31 -5.83 -28.43
CA ASP A 315 -12.04 -6.23 -29.63
C ASP A 315 -12.79 -5.04 -30.27
N ASP A 316 -13.52 -4.24 -29.47
CA ASP A 316 -14.31 -3.12 -29.97
C ASP A 316 -14.50 -2.01 -28.92
N SER A 317 -13.73 -0.93 -29.05
CA SER A 317 -13.81 0.22 -28.16
C SER A 317 -14.96 1.20 -28.50
N SER A 318 -15.71 0.96 -29.58
CA SER A 318 -16.83 1.81 -29.99
C SER A 318 -18.16 1.43 -29.33
N GLN A 319 -18.24 0.23 -28.75
CA GLN A 319 -19.43 -0.25 -28.04
C GLN A 319 -19.72 0.57 -26.79
N THR A 320 -21.00 0.63 -26.44
CA THR A 320 -21.47 1.24 -25.20
C THR A 320 -21.20 0.33 -24.01
N LEU A 321 -21.02 0.93 -22.83
CA LEU A 321 -20.85 0.16 -21.60
C LEU A 321 -22.06 -0.74 -21.32
N LYS A 322 -23.28 -0.35 -21.72
CA LYS A 322 -24.47 -1.21 -21.62
C LYS A 322 -24.31 -2.52 -22.38
N GLU A 323 -23.76 -2.47 -23.60
CA GLU A 323 -23.55 -3.65 -24.45
C GLU A 323 -22.45 -4.53 -23.86
N THR A 324 -21.36 -3.91 -23.37
CA THR A 324 -20.27 -4.64 -22.70
C THR A 324 -20.70 -5.24 -21.36
N MET A 325 -21.65 -4.62 -20.64
CA MET A 325 -22.15 -5.02 -19.33
C MET A 325 -23.40 -5.93 -19.36
N SER A 326 -23.84 -6.37 -20.54
CA SER A 326 -24.96 -7.31 -20.70
C SER A 326 -24.73 -8.61 -19.87
N PRO A 327 -25.78 -9.25 -19.32
CA PRO A 327 -25.70 -9.89 -18.02
C PRO A 327 -24.95 -11.22 -18.08
N PHE A 328 -23.69 -11.21 -17.65
CA PHE A 328 -23.16 -12.36 -16.91
C PHE A 328 -23.87 -12.39 -15.55
N GLU A 329 -24.36 -13.56 -15.14
CA GLU A 329 -25.09 -13.77 -13.89
C GLU A 329 -24.44 -12.97 -12.76
N THR A 330 -25.17 -11.97 -12.25
CA THR A 330 -24.71 -11.15 -11.14
C THR A 330 -24.52 -12.08 -9.94
N PRO A 331 -23.30 -12.27 -9.42
CA PRO A 331 -23.15 -13.01 -8.19
C PRO A 331 -23.81 -12.19 -7.09
N ILE A 332 -24.89 -12.72 -6.52
CA ILE A 332 -25.47 -12.18 -5.29
C ILE A 332 -24.35 -12.24 -4.25
N ILE A 333 -23.81 -11.09 -3.86
CA ILE A 333 -22.99 -11.01 -2.65
C ILE A 333 -23.93 -11.42 -1.51
N PRO A 334 -23.69 -12.56 -0.83
CA PRO A 334 -24.50 -12.90 0.33
C PRO A 334 -24.31 -11.77 1.33
N ARG A 335 -25.41 -11.19 1.81
CA ARG A 335 -25.39 -10.25 2.92
C ARG A 335 -24.95 -11.04 4.16
N MET A 336 -23.63 -11.17 4.36
CA MET A 336 -23.10 -12.07 5.38
C MET A 336 -23.21 -11.43 6.77
N THR A 337 -23.66 -12.27 7.68
CA THR A 337 -23.90 -12.02 9.09
C THR A 337 -22.60 -11.73 9.86
N LYS A 338 -22.78 -11.12 11.04
CA LYS A 338 -21.79 -10.62 12.00
C LYS A 338 -20.43 -11.35 12.00
N PRO A 339 -19.32 -10.61 12.21
CA PRO A 339 -17.96 -11.13 12.04
C PRO A 339 -17.71 -12.37 12.91
N GLN A 340 -17.31 -13.47 12.27
CA GLN A 340 -16.81 -14.66 12.96
C GLN A 340 -15.34 -14.49 13.33
N LYS A 341 -15.07 -14.83 14.60
CA LYS A 341 -13.78 -15.04 15.31
C LYS A 341 -12.56 -14.27 14.82
N LYS A 342 -12.13 -13.33 15.67
CA LYS A 342 -10.82 -12.67 15.66
C LYS A 342 -9.71 -13.70 15.40
N GLY A 343 -9.06 -13.63 14.23
CA GLY A 343 -7.74 -14.23 14.03
C GLY A 343 -6.73 -13.63 15.02
N PRO A 344 -5.58 -14.29 15.25
CA PRO A 344 -4.57 -13.76 16.15
C PRO A 344 -4.14 -12.38 15.66
N ILE A 345 -4.36 -11.37 16.49
CA ILE A 345 -3.79 -10.04 16.31
C ILE A 345 -2.28 -10.21 16.45
N VAL A 346 -1.53 -9.99 15.38
CA VAL A 346 -0.07 -9.91 15.46
C VAL A 346 0.25 -8.63 16.23
N GLN A 347 0.44 -8.79 17.53
CA GLN A 347 0.88 -7.73 18.42
C GLN A 347 2.37 -7.51 18.20
N LEU A 348 2.70 -6.52 17.35
CA LEU A 348 4.05 -5.98 17.14
C LEU A 348 4.77 -5.67 18.48
N THR A 349 4.01 -5.44 19.55
CA THR A 349 4.48 -5.18 20.91
C THR A 349 5.22 -6.34 21.58
N LYS A 350 5.14 -7.59 21.08
CA LYS A 350 5.85 -8.74 21.68
C LYS A 350 7.33 -8.86 21.31
N LEU A 351 7.83 -8.02 20.41
CA LEU A 351 9.21 -8.09 19.88
C LEU A 351 10.12 -6.95 20.32
N ILE A 352 9.70 -6.12 21.29
CA ILE A 352 10.35 -4.84 21.58
C ILE A 352 10.86 -4.83 23.02
N SER A 353 12.17 -4.63 23.20
CA SER A 353 12.79 -4.40 24.51
C SER A 353 12.51 -2.97 24.97
N LYS A 354 12.04 -2.82 26.22
CA LYS A 354 11.82 -1.51 26.85
C LYS A 354 13.16 -0.94 27.34
N GLU A 355 13.47 0.30 26.97
CA GLU A 355 14.42 1.14 27.71
C GLU A 355 13.70 2.41 28.18
N ASP A 356 14.07 2.88 29.37
CA ASP A 356 13.35 3.89 30.13
C ASP A 356 13.55 5.31 29.57
N GLY A 357 12.42 5.95 29.24
CA GLY A 357 12.27 7.35 28.82
C GLY A 357 10.82 7.81 29.09
N MET A 358 10.50 9.07 28.81
CA MET A 358 9.26 9.74 29.23
C MET A 358 7.98 8.88 29.11
N THR A 359 7.14 8.84 30.14
CA THR A 359 5.89 8.05 30.08
C THR A 359 4.86 8.69 29.12
N CYS A 360 4.16 7.86 28.35
CA CYS A 360 3.17 8.33 27.36
C CYS A 360 2.05 9.21 27.97
N HIS A 361 1.71 9.01 29.25
CA HIS A 361 0.79 9.89 29.97
C HIS A 361 1.30 11.35 30.11
N LYS A 362 2.61 11.56 30.22
CA LYS A 362 3.24 12.89 30.22
C LYS A 362 3.30 13.45 28.81
N LEU A 363 3.56 12.60 27.82
CA LEU A 363 3.59 12.96 26.40
C LEU A 363 2.26 13.55 25.90
N LYS A 364 1.10 12.99 26.29
CA LYS A 364 -0.24 13.52 25.94
C LYS A 364 -0.47 14.99 26.31
N LYS A 365 0.40 15.57 27.15
CA LYS A 365 0.30 16.94 27.67
C LYS A 365 1.31 17.89 27.02
N THR A 366 2.13 17.43 26.09
CA THR A 366 3.17 18.28 25.49
C THR A 366 2.65 19.03 24.26
N PRO A 367 3.20 20.23 23.95
CA PRO A 367 2.84 20.97 22.75
C PRO A 367 3.13 20.21 21.46
N GLU A 368 4.18 19.39 21.43
CA GLU A 368 4.60 18.59 20.27
C GLU A 368 3.57 17.49 19.96
N TRP A 369 3.01 16.85 20.99
CA TRP A 369 1.90 15.88 20.83
C TRP A 369 0.70 16.52 20.16
N GLU A 370 0.34 17.73 20.59
CA GLU A 370 -0.72 18.48 19.94
C GLU A 370 -0.33 18.96 18.55
N ALA A 371 0.89 19.44 18.32
CA ALA A 371 1.32 19.94 17.02
C ALA A 371 1.29 18.84 15.92
N VAL A 372 1.71 17.62 16.27
CA VAL A 372 1.70 16.48 15.34
C VAL A 372 0.25 16.00 15.07
N LEU A 373 -0.62 16.04 16.08
CA LEU A 373 -1.97 15.46 15.99
C LEU A 373 -3.09 16.47 15.74
N GLN A 374 -2.83 17.79 15.83
CA GLN A 374 -3.85 18.85 15.71
C GLN A 374 -4.46 18.90 14.32
N HIS A 375 -3.79 18.34 13.32
CA HIS A 375 -4.22 18.42 11.92
C HIS A 375 -4.45 17.06 11.29
N ARG A 376 -4.47 15.94 12.04
CA ARG A 376 -4.80 14.61 11.49
C ARG A 376 -5.70 13.74 12.39
N ARG A 377 -7.02 13.97 12.29
CA ARG A 377 -8.16 13.03 12.54
C ARG A 377 -8.47 12.59 13.99
N GLY A 378 -9.77 12.36 14.26
CA GLY A 378 -10.26 11.52 15.35
C GLY A 378 -10.63 12.23 16.65
N VAL A 379 -11.94 12.40 16.87
CA VAL A 379 -12.66 12.88 18.07
C VAL A 379 -12.96 14.40 18.10
N GLU A 380 -14.26 14.74 18.06
CA GLU A 380 -14.76 16.10 18.37
C GLU A 380 -14.19 16.63 19.68
N SER A 381 -13.93 17.94 19.70
CA SER A 381 -13.07 18.71 20.62
C SER A 381 -13.31 18.60 22.14
N ARG A 382 -14.19 17.72 22.63
CA ARG A 382 -14.51 17.55 24.06
C ARG A 382 -13.91 16.31 24.73
N LYS A 383 -13.24 15.39 24.00
CA LYS A 383 -12.61 14.17 24.58
C LYS A 383 -11.09 14.04 24.32
N THR A 384 -10.42 15.14 23.98
CA THR A 384 -9.05 15.20 23.44
C THR A 384 -7.93 14.74 24.39
N ARG A 385 -8.11 14.74 25.72
CA ARG A 385 -7.03 14.40 26.67
C ARG A 385 -6.86 12.92 27.01
N ILE A 386 -7.80 12.07 26.62
CA ILE A 386 -7.81 10.65 27.02
C ILE A 386 -7.60 9.72 25.81
N ALA A 387 -7.92 10.17 24.59
CA ALA A 387 -7.75 9.36 23.39
C ALA A 387 -6.28 8.94 23.19
N SER A 388 -6.08 7.69 22.76
CA SER A 388 -4.76 7.17 22.42
C SER A 388 -4.20 7.79 21.14
N PHE A 389 -2.90 7.63 20.89
CA PHE A 389 -2.23 8.15 19.70
C PHE A 389 -2.95 7.77 18.39
N ALA A 390 -3.26 6.48 18.21
CA ALA A 390 -3.95 5.99 17.01
C ALA A 390 -5.43 6.41 16.94
N GLN A 391 -6.10 6.62 18.09
CA GLN A 391 -7.48 7.13 18.11
C GLN A 391 -7.56 8.59 17.65
N ARG A 392 -6.47 9.33 17.84
CA ARG A 392 -6.24 10.67 17.29
C ARG A 392 -5.60 10.64 15.89
N GLY A 393 -5.75 9.53 15.17
CA GLY A 393 -5.31 9.43 13.78
C GLY A 393 -3.80 9.33 13.56
N GLY A 394 -3.00 9.28 14.63
CA GLY A 394 -1.54 9.18 14.53
C GLY A 394 -1.08 7.83 13.99
N ASP A 395 -0.13 7.85 13.06
CA ASP A 395 0.49 6.68 12.46
C ASP A 395 1.99 6.53 12.80
N LEU A 396 2.68 5.56 12.19
CA LEU A 396 4.11 5.34 12.45
C LEU A 396 4.96 6.56 12.07
N LEU A 397 4.65 7.24 10.98
CA LEU A 397 5.41 8.42 10.54
C LEU A 397 5.20 9.57 11.53
N ASP A 398 3.98 9.74 12.02
CA ASP A 398 3.68 10.72 13.08
C ASP A 398 4.41 10.38 14.37
N ALA A 399 4.47 9.10 14.76
CA ALA A 399 5.18 8.65 15.95
C ALA A 399 6.70 8.86 15.83
N VAL A 400 7.27 8.62 14.64
CA VAL A 400 8.68 8.87 14.34
C VAL A 400 8.97 10.37 14.34
N TYR A 401 8.11 11.18 13.71
CA TYR A 401 8.25 12.62 13.68
C TYR A 401 8.15 13.24 15.08
N LEU A 402 7.16 12.80 15.87
CA LEU A 402 6.98 13.23 17.25
C LEU A 402 8.16 12.81 18.14
N SER A 403 8.64 11.56 18.02
CA SER A 403 9.82 11.05 18.72
C SER A 403 11.06 11.89 18.38
N SER A 404 11.22 12.29 17.11
CA SER A 404 12.30 13.16 16.66
C SER A 404 12.21 14.57 17.24
N LEU A 405 11.01 15.17 17.30
CA LEU A 405 10.80 16.50 17.91
C LEU A 405 11.14 16.51 19.40
N LEU A 406 10.88 15.41 20.10
CA LEU A 406 11.11 15.28 21.54
C LEU A 406 12.56 14.94 21.88
N GLY A 407 13.25 14.20 21.00
CA GLY A 407 14.67 13.87 21.14
C GLY A 407 15.62 15.06 21.03
N ASP A 408 15.16 16.20 20.50
CA ASP A 408 15.91 17.47 20.45
C ASP A 408 15.84 18.25 21.78
N GLY A 409 14.96 17.84 22.70
CA GLY A 409 14.92 18.29 24.10
C GLY A 409 15.39 17.18 25.04
N ASP A 410 15.57 17.48 26.32
CA ASP A 410 16.02 16.54 27.38
C ASP A 410 14.93 15.49 27.75
N ARG A 411 14.24 14.95 26.74
CA ARG A 411 12.91 14.35 26.75
C ARG A 411 12.80 13.25 25.69
N SER A 412 13.46 12.10 25.87
CA SER A 412 13.35 10.99 24.90
C SER A 412 12.11 10.11 25.17
N ILE A 413 11.40 9.75 24.10
CA ILE A 413 10.43 8.66 24.03
C ILE A 413 10.51 8.06 22.63
N SER A 414 10.51 6.74 22.50
CA SER A 414 10.63 6.11 21.19
C SER A 414 9.29 6.17 20.43
N ALA A 415 9.36 6.21 19.10
CA ALA A 415 8.18 6.04 18.24
C ALA A 415 7.39 4.75 18.57
N LEU A 416 8.09 3.72 19.06
CA LEU A 416 7.51 2.45 19.46
C LEU A 416 6.68 2.55 20.73
N ASP A 417 7.14 3.30 21.73
CA ASP A 417 6.40 3.52 22.98
C ASP A 417 5.11 4.32 22.74
N ILE A 418 5.17 5.27 21.81
CA ILE A 418 4.01 6.06 21.35
C ILE A 418 2.96 5.14 20.71
N LEU A 419 3.38 4.21 19.85
CA LEU A 419 2.48 3.28 19.18
C LEU A 419 1.95 2.18 20.11
N ALA A 420 2.75 1.71 21.07
CA ALA A 420 2.37 0.66 22.02
C ALA A 420 1.25 1.10 22.97
N GLU A 421 1.22 2.37 23.37
CA GLU A 421 0.18 2.95 24.24
C GLU A 421 -1.23 2.83 23.63
N SER A 422 -1.34 2.82 22.31
CA SER A 422 -2.63 2.69 21.62
C SER A 422 -3.33 1.35 21.84
N GLN A 423 -2.67 0.37 22.45
CA GLN A 423 -3.24 -0.92 22.84
C GLN A 423 -3.75 -0.97 24.29
N GLU A 424 -3.12 -0.25 25.23
CA GLU A 424 -3.40 -0.38 26.68
C GLU A 424 -4.70 0.33 27.10
N ASP A 425 -5.03 1.47 26.49
CA ASP A 425 -6.26 2.22 26.77
C ASP A 425 -7.54 1.51 26.26
N GLY A 426 -7.39 0.50 25.38
CA GLY A 426 -8.50 -0.32 24.88
C GLY A 426 -9.03 -1.34 25.90
N ASP A 427 -8.21 -1.74 26.88
CA ASP A 427 -8.55 -2.79 27.86
C ASP A 427 -8.88 -2.24 29.26
N GLY A 428 -8.76 -0.92 29.46
CA GLY A 428 -8.96 -0.22 30.73
C GLY A 428 -10.38 -0.27 31.32
N HIS A 429 -11.38 -0.76 30.57
CA HIS A 429 -12.76 -0.86 31.05
C HIS A 429 -13.15 -2.21 31.69
N ARG A 430 -12.23 -3.19 31.82
CA ARG A 430 -12.56 -4.50 32.43
C ARG A 430 -11.86 -4.85 33.75
N ARG A 431 -11.04 -3.96 34.33
CA ARG A 431 -10.43 -4.23 35.65
C ARG A 431 -10.85 -3.21 36.71
N ARG A 432 -12.11 -3.28 37.13
CA ARG A 432 -12.50 -2.86 38.48
C ARG A 432 -13.35 -3.96 39.10
N GLY A 433 -12.80 -4.61 40.13
CA GLY A 433 -13.58 -5.42 41.05
C GLY A 433 -13.07 -6.84 41.25
N ALA A 434 -11.98 -6.99 42.00
CA ALA A 434 -11.85 -8.10 42.95
C ALA A 434 -10.86 -7.67 44.04
N ARG A 435 -11.41 -7.33 45.22
CA ARG A 435 -10.65 -7.10 46.44
C ARG A 435 -9.94 -8.40 46.82
N LEU A 436 -8.63 -8.32 47.01
CA LEU A 436 -7.85 -9.35 47.70
C LEU A 436 -8.28 -9.38 49.17
N SER A 437 -9.05 -10.39 49.55
CA SER A 437 -9.14 -10.84 50.95
C SER A 437 -8.20 -12.03 51.15
N LYS A 438 -7.34 -11.89 52.16
CA LYS A 438 -6.50 -12.90 52.83
C LYS A 438 -7.12 -14.29 52.86
N TRP A 439 -6.31 -15.36 52.87
CA TRP A 439 -6.26 -16.38 53.94
C TRP A 439 -5.02 -17.32 53.75
N CYS A 440 -4.31 -17.56 54.86
CA CYS A 440 -3.23 -18.53 55.18
C CYS A 440 -3.34 -19.91 54.50
N GLY A 441 -2.32 -20.76 54.35
CA GLY A 441 -0.99 -20.92 54.98
C GLY A 441 -0.25 -22.12 54.36
N PRO A 442 0.80 -22.68 55.00
CA PRO A 442 1.93 -23.35 54.33
C PRO A 442 1.83 -24.88 54.29
N VAL A 443 2.38 -25.50 53.23
CA VAL A 443 3.46 -26.53 53.27
C VAL A 443 4.27 -26.39 51.98
#